data_AF-A0A7C5S4B6-F1
#
_entry.id   AF-A0A7C5S4B6-F1
#
_cell.length_a   1.000
_cell.length_b   1.000
_cell.length_c   1.000
_cell.angle_alpha   90.00
_cell.angle_beta   90.00
_cell.angle_gamma   90.00
#
_symmetry.space_group_name_H-M   'P 1'
#
loop_
_entity.id
_entity.type
_entity.pdbx_description
1 polymer ?
#
loop_
_entity_poly.entity_id
_entity_poly.type
_entity_poly.pdbx_seq_one_letter_code
_entity_poly.pdbx_strand_id
1 'polypeptide(L)'
;MSILTYNLFRLFALDTDRYQKIASQTVYEKFLDNAGHIVIEQNNITIKLKKKRTLPLILETMTRFEQTKYDWLDSKTLTFSGATNS
;
A
#
# COMPACT_ATOMS: atom_id res chain seq x y z
N MET A 1 7.40 -11.11 14.94
CA MET A 1 7.18 -9.67 14.69
C MET A 1 7.53 -8.89 15.94
N SER A 2 8.06 -7.68 15.81
CA SER A 2 8.18 -6.78 16.97
C SER A 2 6.80 -6.27 17.40
N ILE A 3 6.68 -5.77 18.63
CA ILE A 3 5.44 -5.13 19.14
C ILE A 3 5.04 -3.96 18.23
N LEU A 4 6.01 -3.20 17.71
CA LEU A 4 5.77 -2.11 16.77
C LEU A 4 5.12 -2.62 15.47
N THR A 5 5.70 -3.63 14.84
CA THR A 5 5.18 -4.22 13.60
C THR A 5 3.76 -4.73 13.78
N TYR A 6 3.48 -5.41 14.90
CA TYR A 6 2.15 -5.91 15.22
C TYR A 6 1.11 -4.79 15.29
N ASN A 7 1.43 -3.71 16.02
CA ASN A 7 0.51 -2.58 16.19
C ASN A 7 0.32 -1.80 14.88
N LEU A 8 1.38 -1.59 14.09
CA LEU A 8 1.28 -0.91 12.81
C LEU A 8 0.35 -1.65 11.84
N PHE A 9 0.46 -2.98 11.77
CA PHE A 9 -0.39 -3.78 10.90
C PHE A 9 -1.84 -3.79 11.37
N ARG A 10 -2.08 -3.67 12.68
CA ARG A 10 -3.42 -3.53 13.22
C ARG A 10 -4.05 -2.18 12.88
N LEU A 11 -3.28 -1.10 12.92
CA LEU A 11 -3.74 0.22 12.44
C LEU A 11 -4.11 0.16 10.95
N PHE A 12 -3.25 -0.44 10.12
CA PHE A 12 -3.54 -0.65 8.71
C PHE A 12 -4.85 -1.45 8.47
N ALA A 13 -5.09 -2.47 9.30
CA ALA A 13 -6.29 -3.28 9.21
C ALA A 13 -7.57 -2.50 9.56
N LEU A 14 -7.51 -1.50 10.45
CA LEU A 14 -8.66 -0.68 10.83
C LEU A 14 -9.21 0.12 9.63
N ASP A 15 -8.32 0.59 8.76
CA ASP A 15 -8.67 1.36 7.55
C ASP A 15 -9.17 0.48 6.39
N THR A 16 -9.31 -0.82 6.62
CA THR A 16 -9.76 -1.81 5.63
C THR A 16 -11.02 -2.52 6.12
N ASP A 17 -12.20 -2.13 5.62
CA ASP A 17 -13.52 -2.59 6.11
C ASP A 17 -13.63 -4.10 6.33
N ARG A 18 -13.19 -4.92 5.37
CA ARG A 18 -13.33 -6.39 5.43
C ARG A 18 -12.24 -7.10 6.23
N TYR A 19 -11.25 -6.36 6.75
CA TYR A 19 -10.03 -6.94 7.32
C TYR A 19 -9.70 -6.42 8.72
N GLN A 20 -10.58 -5.64 9.35
CA GLN A 20 -10.38 -5.11 10.70
C GLN A 20 -10.10 -6.17 11.79
N LYS A 21 -10.57 -7.41 11.60
CA LYS A 21 -10.47 -8.50 12.59
C LYS A 21 -9.46 -9.60 12.24
N ILE A 22 -8.65 -9.44 11.18
CA ILE A 22 -7.66 -10.47 10.81
C ILE A 22 -6.36 -10.33 11.58
N ALA A 23 -5.63 -11.44 11.75
CA ALA A 23 -4.35 -11.45 12.42
C ALA A 23 -3.31 -10.60 11.68
N SER A 24 -2.38 -9.97 12.41
CA SER A 24 -1.32 -9.12 11.84
C SER A 24 -0.48 -9.83 10.78
N GLN A 25 -0.21 -11.13 10.97
CA GLN A 25 0.46 -11.99 9.99
C GLN A 25 -0.30 -12.05 8.66
N THR A 26 -1.61 -12.21 8.73
CA THR A 26 -2.47 -12.24 7.54
C THR A 26 -2.54 -10.86 6.87
N VAL A 27 -2.48 -9.76 7.64
CA VAL A 27 -2.40 -8.40 7.09
C VAL A 27 -1.11 -8.26 6.28
N TYR A 28 0.01 -8.68 6.86
CA TYR A 28 1.30 -8.66 6.17
C TYR A 28 1.26 -9.41 4.84
N GLU A 29 0.89 -10.69 4.86
CA GLU A 29 0.89 -11.55 3.66
C GLU A 29 -0.07 -11.07 2.56
N LYS A 30 -1.21 -10.50 2.95
CA LYS A 30 -2.25 -10.06 2.01
C LYS A 30 -2.02 -8.67 1.45
N PHE A 31 -1.41 -7.77 2.20
CA PHE A 31 -1.34 -6.34 1.83
C PHE A 31 0.08 -5.82 1.67
N LEU A 32 0.99 -6.21 2.54
CA LEU A 32 2.32 -5.60 2.63
C LEU A 32 3.40 -6.40 1.91
N ASP A 33 3.33 -7.72 1.99
CA ASP A 33 4.17 -8.64 1.21
C ASP A 33 3.66 -8.70 -0.23
N ASN A 34 3.74 -7.58 -0.96
CA ASN A 34 3.35 -7.54 -2.36
C ASN A 34 4.52 -7.01 -3.19
N ALA A 35 5.07 -7.88 -4.02
CA ALA A 35 6.07 -7.49 -4.99
C ALA A 35 5.49 -6.42 -5.92
N GLY A 36 6.30 -5.41 -6.24
CA GLY A 36 5.92 -4.34 -7.12
C GLY A 36 7.11 -3.72 -7.81
N HIS A 37 6.82 -2.99 -8.88
CA HIS A 37 7.80 -2.19 -9.60
C HIS A 37 7.61 -0.72 -9.26
N ILE A 38 8.69 -0.03 -8.91
CA ILE A 38 8.67 1.40 -8.58
C ILE A 38 9.19 2.18 -9.79
N VAL A 39 8.42 3.16 -10.25
CA VAL A 39 8.83 4.13 -11.28
C VAL A 39 8.89 5.50 -10.61
N ILE A 40 10.06 6.12 -10.62
CA ILE A 40 10.28 7.44 -10.02
C ILE A 40 10.38 8.45 -11.16
N GLU A 41 9.47 9.41 -11.18
CA GLU A 41 9.44 10.52 -12.14
C GLU A 41 9.77 11.85 -11.43
N GLN A 42 9.75 12.95 -12.18
CA GLN A 42 10.10 14.27 -11.64
C GLN A 42 9.20 14.69 -10.48
N ASN A 43 7.88 14.47 -10.58
CA ASN A 43 6.92 14.94 -9.57
C ASN A 43 6.11 13.82 -8.90
N ASN A 44 6.25 12.57 -9.37
CA ASN A 44 5.41 11.46 -8.94
C ASN A 44 6.23 10.17 -8.81
N ILE A 45 5.85 9.32 -7.86
CA ILE A 45 6.35 7.96 -7.72
C ILE A 45 5.19 7.01 -7.95
N THR A 46 5.28 6.21 -9.01
CA THR A 46 4.27 5.19 -9.33
C THR A 46 4.72 3.84 -8.80
N ILE A 47 3.91 3.24 -7.93
CA ILE A 47 4.12 1.89 -7.39
C ILE A 47 3.17 0.94 -8.10
N LYS A 48 3.73 0.10 -8.98
CA LYS A 48 3.00 -0.92 -9.75
C LYS A 48 2.99 -2.23 -8.99
N LEU A 49 1.90 -2.53 -8.30
CA LEU A 49 1.75 -3.72 -7.48
C LEU A 49 1.39 -4.95 -8.31
N LYS A 50 1.98 -6.10 -8.00
CA LYS A 50 1.58 -7.38 -8.60
C LYS A 50 0.10 -7.67 -8.28
N LYS A 51 -0.59 -8.28 -9.24
CA LYS A 51 -2.00 -8.64 -9.11
C LYS A 51 -2.19 -9.62 -7.94
N LYS A 52 -2.93 -9.18 -6.92
CA LYS A 52 -3.41 -9.97 -5.79
C LYS A 52 -4.91 -9.73 -5.60
N ARG A 53 -5.61 -10.65 -4.93
CA ARG A 53 -7.05 -10.53 -4.63
C ARG A 53 -7.39 -9.25 -3.85
N THR A 54 -6.46 -8.76 -3.04
CA THR A 54 -6.56 -7.55 -2.22
C THR A 54 -6.21 -6.27 -2.95
N LEU A 55 -5.66 -6.35 -4.17
CA LEU A 55 -5.22 -5.19 -4.94
C LEU A 55 -6.32 -4.13 -5.13
N PRO A 56 -7.57 -4.47 -5.50
CA PRO A 56 -8.62 -3.46 -5.66
C PRO A 56 -8.84 -2.62 -4.39
N LEU A 57 -8.86 -3.28 -3.23
CA LEU A 57 -9.03 -2.59 -1.94
C LEU A 57 -7.83 -1.70 -1.62
N ILE A 58 -6.61 -2.13 -1.94
CA ILE A 58 -5.41 -1.29 -1.76
C ILE A 58 -5.49 -0.05 -2.64
N LEU A 59 -5.85 -0.21 -3.92
CA LEU A 59 -5.95 0.91 -4.86
C LEU A 59 -7.00 1.92 -4.40
N GLU A 60 -8.17 1.45 -3.96
CA GLU A 60 -9.25 2.28 -3.40
C GLU A 60 -8.82 3.00 -2.10
N THR A 61 -8.14 2.29 -1.21
CA THR A 61 -7.65 2.86 0.06
C THR A 61 -6.63 3.97 -0.19
N MET A 62 -5.71 3.73 -1.15
CA MET A 62 -4.59 4.63 -1.44
C MET A 62 -4.98 5.82 -2.32
N THR A 63 -6.12 5.77 -3.03
CA THR A 63 -6.62 6.91 -3.82
C THR A 63 -6.80 8.16 -2.95
N ARG A 64 -7.19 7.96 -1.68
CA ARG A 64 -7.33 9.03 -0.66
C ARG A 64 -6.04 9.81 -0.41
N PHE A 65 -4.88 9.23 -0.74
CA PHE A 65 -3.57 9.80 -0.48
C PHE A 65 -2.84 10.27 -1.74
N GLU A 66 -3.43 10.14 -2.94
CA GLU A 66 -2.76 10.47 -4.21
C GLU A 66 -2.27 11.92 -4.31
N GLN A 67 -2.97 12.85 -3.68
CA GLN A 67 -2.60 14.27 -3.65
C GLN A 67 -1.67 14.64 -2.48
N THR A 68 -1.31 13.66 -1.64
CA THR A 68 -0.41 13.89 -0.50
C THR A 68 1.01 14.05 -1.03
N LYS A 69 1.63 15.18 -0.70
CA LYS A 69 3.06 15.39 -0.95
C LYS A 69 3.85 14.92 0.25
N TYR A 70 4.98 14.27 -0.02
CA TYR A 70 5.85 13.75 1.01
C TYR A 70 7.17 14.53 0.96
N ASP A 71 7.41 15.40 1.94
CA ASP A 71 8.58 16.29 1.95
C ASP A 71 9.91 15.51 1.97
N TRP A 72 9.92 14.35 2.63
CA TRP A 72 11.07 13.44 2.67
C TRP A 72 11.27 12.66 1.34
N LEU A 73 10.36 12.80 0.38
CA LEU A 73 10.44 12.27 -0.98
C LEU A 73 10.46 13.41 -2.02
N ASP A 74 11.22 14.48 -1.75
CA ASP A 74 11.33 15.67 -2.63
C ASP A 74 9.96 16.29 -2.98
N SER A 75 9.01 16.26 -2.05
CA SER A 75 7.64 16.76 -2.26
C SER A 75 6.89 16.07 -3.41
N LYS A 76 7.29 14.86 -3.80
CA LYS A 76 6.62 14.04 -4.82
C LYS A 76 5.31 13.46 -4.27
N THR A 77 4.39 13.17 -5.19
CA THR A 77 3.18 12.39 -4.91
C THR A 77 3.42 10.90 -5.09
N LEU A 78 2.56 10.06 -4.49
CA LEU A 78 2.59 8.61 -4.66
C LEU A 78 1.30 8.14 -5.32
N THR A 79 1.41 7.38 -6.40
CA THR A 79 0.29 6.73 -7.06
C THR A 79 0.48 5.22 -7.10
N PHE A 80 -0.60 4.49 -6.88
CA PHE A 80 -0.59 3.02 -6.88
C PHE A 80 -1.36 2.53 -8.09
N SER A 81 -0.84 1.50 -8.76
CA SER A 81 -1.52 0.86 -9.89
C SER A 81 -1.27 -0.64 -9.91
N GLY A 82 -2.09 -1.38 -10.66
CA GLY A 82 -1.82 -2.78 -10.93
C GLY A 82 -0.75 -2.93 -12.00
N ALA A 83 0.22 -3.82 -11.79
CA ALA A 83 1.15 -4.21 -12.84
C ALA A 83 0.37 -4.87 -13.99
N THR A 84 0.34 -4.21 -15.14
CA THR A 84 -0.01 -4.83 -16.42
C THR A 84 1.18 -5.70 -16.81
N ASN A 85 1.03 -7.03 -16.72
CA ASN A 85 2.00 -7.93 -17.32
C ASN A 85 1.99 -7.64 -18.84
N SER A 86 3.13 -7.19 -19.38
CA SER A 86 3.45 -7.40 -20.79
C SER A 86 4.15 -8.74 -20.94
#